data_AF-A0A7V6YU10-F1
#
_entry.id   AF-A0A7V6YU10-F1
#
_cell.length_a   1.000
_cell.length_b   1.000
_cell.length_c   1.000
_cell.angle_alpha   90.00
_cell.angle_beta   90.00
_cell.angle_gamma   90.00
#
_symmetry.space_group_name_H-M   'P 1'
#
loop_
_entity.id
_entity.type
_entity.pdbx_description
1 polymer ?
#
loop_
_entity_poly.entity_id
_entity_poly.type
_entity_poly.pdbx_seq_one_letter_code
_entity_poly.pdbx_strand_id
1 'polypeptide(L)' 'MVIQANMTSVAIVEVWEVTANIFKKYNIPLTKQTLEELVERELLTSLLQELNSAVGSSISTCIEGG' A
#
# COMPACT_ATOMS: atom_id res chain seq x y z
N MET A 1 -9.58 -1.39 -7.73
CA MET A 1 -9.66 -1.74 -6.30
C MET A 1 -8.69 -0.83 -5.55
N VAL A 2 -9.05 -0.30 -4.39
CA VAL A 2 -8.24 0.68 -3.63
C VAL A 2 -7.92 0.14 -2.24
N ILE A 3 -6.75 0.50 -1.71
CA ILE A 3 -6.30 0.15 -0.37
C ILE A 3 -6.90 1.14 0.63
N GLN A 4 -7.45 0.62 1.72
CA GLN A 4 -8.09 1.39 2.79
C GLN A 4 -7.38 1.22 4.14
N ALA A 5 -7.57 2.19 5.02
CA ALA A 5 -6.93 2.21 6.35
C ALA A 5 -7.31 1.02 7.25
N ASN A 6 -8.53 0.50 7.10
CA ASN A 6 -9.04 -0.64 7.85
C ASN A 6 -8.51 -1.99 7.34
N MET A 7 -7.68 -1.99 6.29
CA MET A 7 -7.01 -3.19 5.80
C MET A 7 -5.74 -3.46 6.61
N THR A 8 -5.30 -4.71 6.65
CA THR A 8 -4.08 -5.11 7.35
C THR A 8 -2.88 -5.11 6.42
N SER A 9 -1.69 -4.78 6.93
CA SER A 9 -0.48 -4.75 6.10
C SER A 9 -0.17 -6.11 5.48
N VAL A 10 -0.49 -7.22 6.17
CA VAL A 10 -0.37 -8.57 5.59
C VAL A 10 -1.33 -8.82 4.43
N ALA A 11 -2.62 -8.49 4.58
CA ALA A 11 -3.61 -8.75 3.53
C ALA A 11 -3.35 -7.89 2.28
N ILE A 12 -2.85 -6.67 2.47
CA ILE A 12 -2.49 -5.78 1.36
C ILE A 12 -1.33 -6.37 0.56
N VAL A 13 -0.28 -6.88 1.22
CA VAL A 13 0.87 -7.50 0.54
C VAL A 13 0.47 -8.80 -0.16
N GLU A 14 -0.41 -9.60 0.44
CA GLU A 14 -0.91 -10.84 -0.17
C GLU A 14 -1.67 -10.59 -1.47
N VAL A 15 -2.40 -9.46 -1.58
CA VAL A 15 -3.13 -9.10 -2.81
C VAL A 15 -2.24 -8.32 -3.79
N TRP A 16 -1.36 -7.45 -3.27
CA TRP A 16 -0.48 -6.61 -4.06
C TRP A 16 0.96 -6.69 -3.54
N GLU A 17 1.71 -7.68 -4.01
CA GLU A 17 3.09 -7.93 -3.59
C GLU A 17 4.00 -6.68 -3.72
N VAL A 18 3.74 -5.83 -4.71
CA VAL A 18 4.48 -4.57 -4.96
C VAL A 18 4.47 -3.63 -3.75
N THR A 19 3.45 -3.72 -2.90
CA THR A 19 3.30 -2.89 -1.70
C THR A 19 4.24 -3.26 -0.57
N ALA A 20 4.83 -4.47 -0.59
CA ALA A 20 5.79 -4.92 0.42
C ALA A 20 7.00 -3.97 0.53
N ASN A 21 7.47 -3.45 -0.61
CA ASN A 21 8.58 -2.50 -0.65
C ASN A 21 8.19 -1.15 -0.02
N ILE A 22 6.94 -0.74 -0.14
CA ILE A 22 6.41 0.49 0.47
C ILE A 22 6.37 0.34 1.99
N PHE A 23 5.82 -0.76 2.51
CA PHE A 23 5.84 -1.01 3.95
C PHE A 23 7.26 -1.01 4.52
N LYS A 24 8.23 -1.59 3.80
CA LYS A 24 9.65 -1.56 4.17
C LYS A 24 10.23 -0.13 4.16
N LYS A 25 9.92 0.68 3.14
CA LYS A 25 10.34 2.10 3.04
C LYS A 25 9.85 2.93 4.24
N TYR A 26 8.62 2.66 4.68
CA TYR A 26 8.01 3.34 5.83
C TYR A 26 8.34 2.70 7.19
N ASN A 27 9.15 1.63 7.24
CA ASN A 27 9.47 0.86 8.45
C ASN A 27 8.22 0.30 9.17
N ILE A 28 7.20 -0.07 8.39
CA ILE A 28 5.93 -0.60 8.88
C ILE A 28 6.00 -2.13 8.88
N PRO A 29 5.82 -2.79 10.03
CA PRO A 29 5.82 -4.25 10.07
C PRO A 29 4.57 -4.85 9.39
N LEU A 30 4.75 -5.99 8.74
CA LEU A 30 3.63 -6.78 8.20
C LEU A 30 2.96 -7.53 9.33
N THR A 31 1.76 -7.09 9.72
CA THR A 31 1.01 -7.66 10.83
C THR A 31 -0.46 -7.81 10.46
N LYS A 32 -1.20 -8.47 11.34
CA LYS A 32 -2.67 -8.60 11.23
C LYS A 32 -3.42 -7.40 11.82
N GLN A 33 -2.72 -6.36 12.26
CA GLN A 33 -3.33 -5.11 12.69
C GLN A 33 -3.64 -4.24 11.46
N THR A 34 -4.64 -3.37 11.61
CA THR A 34 -5.03 -2.43 10.55
C THR A 34 -4.00 -1.32 10.41
N LEU A 35 -3.95 -0.68 9.24
CA LEU A 35 -3.04 0.45 9.03
C LEU A 35 -3.36 1.62 9.97
N GLU A 36 -4.63 1.86 10.27
CA GLU A 36 -5.04 2.93 11.20
C GLU A 36 -4.56 2.72 12.64
N GLU A 37 -4.34 1.47 13.07
CA GLU A 37 -3.76 1.15 14.37
C GLU A 37 -2.22 1.11 14.32
N LEU A 38 -1.65 0.77 13.17
CA LEU A 38 -0.20 0.60 13.03
C LEU A 38 0.56 1.91 12.83
N VAL A 39 -0.08 2.91 12.23
CA VAL A 39 0.53 4.21 11.92
C VAL A 39 -0.37 5.35 12.34
N GLU A 40 0.26 6.48 12.71
CA GLU A 40 -0.46 7.70 13.04
C GLU A 40 -1.21 8.25 11.81
N ARG A 41 -2.32 8.97 12.04
CA ARG A 41 -3.21 9.47 10.95
C ARG A 41 -2.50 10.32 9.90
N GLU A 42 -1.50 11.10 10.32
CA GLU A 42 -0.69 11.92 9.41
C GLU A 42 0.12 11.05 8.44
N LEU A 43 0.74 10.00 8.96
CA LEU A 43 1.54 9.03 8.19
C LEU A 43 0.65 8.12 7.35
N LEU A 44 -0.52 7.74 7.87
CA LEU A 44 -1.52 6.91 7.21
C LEU A 44 -1.96 7.51 5.87
N THR A 45 -2.19 8.82 5.82
CA THR A 45 -2.64 9.48 4.59
C THR A 45 -1.59 9.39 3.49
N SER A 46 -0.32 9.68 3.81
CA SER A 46 0.79 9.56 2.86
C SER A 46 1.04 8.12 2.43
N LEU A 47 0.96 7.18 3.38
CA LEU A 47 1.12 5.75 3.11
C LEU A 47 0.03 5.25 2.16
N LEU A 48 -1.23 5.56 2.42
CA LEU A 48 -2.36 5.16 1.57
C LEU A 48 -2.24 5.74 0.16
N GLN A 49 -1.75 6.97 0.02
CA GLN A 49 -1.54 7.58 -1.28
C GLN A 49 -0.47 6.84 -2.09
N GLU A 50 0.70 6.54 -1.48
CA GLU A 50 1.77 5.77 -2.14
C GLU A 50 1.31 4.33 -2.48
N LEU A 51 0.63 3.66 -1.54
CA LEU A 51 0.10 2.31 -1.73
C LEU A 51 -0.88 2.27 -2.91
N ASN A 52 -1.86 3.18 -2.93
CA ASN A 52 -2.83 3.26 -4.02
C ASN A 52 -2.19 3.70 -5.33
N SER A 53 -1.17 4.56 -5.29
CA SER A 53 -0.43 4.94 -6.49
C SER A 53 0.32 3.75 -7.06
N ALA A 54 0.98 2.93 -6.24
CA ALA A 54 1.69 1.75 -6.73
C ALA A 54 0.73 0.69 -7.29
N VAL A 55 -0.41 0.47 -6.63
CA VAL A 55 -1.46 -0.44 -7.14
C VAL A 55 -2.07 0.09 -8.43
N GLY A 56 -2.37 1.40 -8.51
CA GLY A 56 -2.92 2.05 -9.70
C GLY A 56 -1.94 2.09 -10.87
N SER A 57 -0.66 2.37 -10.61
CA SER A 57 0.42 2.32 -11.59
C SER A 57 0.69 0.89 -12.07
N SER A 58 0.48 -0.13 -11.23
CA SER A 58 0.60 -1.53 -11.66
C SER A 58 -0.49 -1.93 -12.67
N ILE A 59 -1.64 -1.25 -12.68
CA ILE A 59 -2.70 -1.45 -13.68
C ILE A 59 -2.40 -0.62 -14.95
N SER A 60 -1.66 0.47 -14.79
CA SER A 60 -1.18 1.30 -15.88
C SER A 60 0.21 0.83 -16.31
N THR A 61 0.33 -0.40 -16.81
CA THR A 61 1.42 -0.72 -17.73
C THR A 61 1.43 0.35 -18.81
N CYS A 62 2.57 1.02 -18.95
CA CYS A 62 3.03 1.63 -20.19
C CYS A 62 2.46 0.88 -21.38
N ILE A 63 1.59 1.54 -22.13
CA ILE A 63 1.57 1.30 -23.58
C ILE A 63 2.64 2.25 -24.11
N GLU A 64 3.91 1.86 -23.97
CA GLU A 64 4.91 2.28 -24.94
C GLU A 64 4.58 1.52 -26.22
N GLY A 65 4.03 2.20 -27.22
CA GLY A 65 3.82 1.62 -28.55
C GLY A 65 2.74 2.30 -29.37
N GLY A 66 3.13 3.30 -30.17
CA GLY A 66 2.32 3.86 -31.27
C GLY A 66 2.67 5.29 -31.60
#